data_AF-A0AB36S8G7-F1
#
_entry.id   AF-A0AB36S8G7-F1
#
_cell.length_a   1.000
_cell.length_b   1.000
_cell.length_c   1.000
_cell.angle_alpha   90.00
_cell.angle_beta   90.00
_cell.angle_gamma   90.00
#
_symmetry.space_group_name_H-M   'P 1'
#
loop_
_entity.id
_entity.type
_entity.pdbx_description
1 polymer ?
#
loop_
_entity_poly.entity_id
_entity_poly.type
_entity_poly.pdbx_seq_one_letter_code
_entity_poly.pdbx_strand_id
1 'polypeptide(L)'
;MYRTTIKKDAVNEKLRIIDGRDRVHVFLDEEKQAIQYQTEIGETIPLTLEKEDHQIDLLFENMGRVNYGHKLLADTQRKGIRTGVMSDLHFITEWTQYCLPLETTEHIDFSKKWVAGQPAFYRFEAELSEIGDTYLDLSEFGKGIVWVNGTNIGRFWEVGPILSLFVPEGLLRKGQNEIVIFETEGRFSEVIDFVKEPIEKS
;
A
#
# COMPACT_ATOMS: atom_id res chain seq x y z
N MET A 1 -8.00 -5.08 -2.36
CA MET A 1 -8.03 -5.82 -1.07
C MET A 1 -8.93 -7.02 -1.22
N TYR A 2 -8.51 -8.17 -0.71
CA TYR A 2 -9.33 -9.39 -0.61
C TYR A 2 -9.62 -9.64 0.87
N ARG A 3 -10.88 -9.85 1.21
CA ARG A 3 -11.34 -10.10 2.59
C ARG A 3 -12.11 -11.40 2.65
N THR A 4 -11.87 -12.20 3.67
CA THR A 4 -12.68 -13.39 4.00
C THR A 4 -12.70 -13.59 5.52
N THR A 5 -13.53 -14.53 5.98
CA THR A 5 -13.54 -15.00 7.37
C THR A 5 -13.21 -16.48 7.37
N ILE A 6 -12.26 -16.89 8.21
CA ILE A 6 -11.92 -18.28 8.43
C ILE A 6 -12.38 -18.72 9.81
N LYS A 7 -12.66 -20.02 9.93
CA LYS A 7 -12.89 -20.68 11.22
C LYS A 7 -11.62 -21.33 11.70
N LYS A 8 -11.44 -21.34 13.00
CA LYS A 8 -10.33 -22.01 13.67
C LYS A 8 -10.54 -23.53 13.63
N ASP A 9 -9.63 -24.23 12.97
CA ASP A 9 -9.50 -25.69 13.06
C ASP A 9 -8.40 -26.07 14.06
N ALA A 10 -7.35 -25.23 14.18
CA ALA A 10 -6.29 -25.37 15.17
C ALA A 10 -5.82 -24.02 15.73
N VAL A 11 -5.19 -24.03 16.92
CA VAL A 11 -4.60 -22.80 17.49
C VAL A 11 -3.50 -22.22 16.59
N ASN A 12 -2.74 -23.09 15.93
CA ASN A 12 -1.68 -22.70 15.01
C ASN A 12 -2.01 -23.25 13.63
N GLU A 13 -2.13 -22.35 12.65
CA GLU A 13 -2.38 -22.69 11.25
C GLU A 13 -1.36 -22.02 10.34
N LYS A 14 -1.27 -22.51 9.10
CA LYS A 14 -0.33 -22.01 8.11
C LYS A 14 -1.07 -21.43 6.91
N LEU A 15 -0.94 -20.11 6.72
CA LEU A 15 -1.45 -19.45 5.54
C LEU A 15 -0.40 -19.46 4.42
N ARG A 16 -0.84 -19.73 3.19
CA ARG A 16 -0.01 -19.57 1.97
C ARG A 16 -0.81 -18.94 0.85
N ILE A 17 -0.22 -17.96 0.18
CA ILE A 17 -0.85 -17.27 -0.96
C ILE A 17 -0.28 -17.84 -2.25
N ILE A 18 -1.11 -18.53 -3.03
CA ILE A 18 -0.67 -19.25 -4.22
C ILE A 18 -0.83 -18.34 -5.45
N ASP A 19 0.27 -18.14 -6.17
CA ASP A 19 0.33 -17.38 -7.42
C ASP A 19 -0.07 -15.90 -7.32
N GLY A 20 0.14 -15.26 -6.17
CA GLY A 20 -0.12 -13.83 -5.99
C GLY A 20 0.95 -12.91 -6.58
N ARG A 21 0.55 -11.71 -7.05
CA ARG A 21 1.46 -10.63 -7.51
C ARG A 21 0.89 -9.23 -7.22
N ASP A 22 1.70 -8.20 -6.95
CA ASP A 22 3.17 -8.20 -6.86
C ASP A 22 3.69 -8.13 -5.43
N ARG A 23 2.96 -7.45 -4.54
CA ARG A 23 3.25 -7.34 -3.12
C ARG A 23 1.95 -7.45 -2.34
N VAL A 24 1.98 -8.12 -1.19
CA VAL A 24 0.81 -8.31 -0.35
C VAL A 24 1.15 -8.07 1.12
N HIS A 25 0.32 -7.26 1.78
CA HIS A 25 0.25 -7.21 3.24
C HIS A 25 -0.87 -8.15 3.69
N VAL A 26 -0.58 -8.96 4.70
CA VAL A 26 -1.49 -9.94 5.28
C VAL A 26 -1.86 -9.49 6.68
N PHE A 27 -3.16 -9.35 6.95
CA PHE A 27 -3.69 -9.01 8.26
C PHE A 27 -4.63 -10.10 8.76
N LEU A 28 -4.57 -10.36 10.07
CA LEU A 28 -5.48 -11.21 10.81
C LEU A 28 -6.14 -10.34 11.87
N ASP A 29 -7.47 -10.22 11.86
CA ASP A 29 -8.22 -9.33 12.76
C ASP A 29 -7.64 -7.90 12.82
N GLU A 30 -7.31 -7.34 11.65
CA GLU A 30 -6.71 -6.01 11.48
C GLU A 30 -5.25 -5.85 11.99
N GLU A 31 -4.64 -6.93 12.48
CA GLU A 31 -3.23 -6.96 12.89
C GLU A 31 -2.33 -7.53 11.78
N LYS A 32 -1.26 -6.80 11.44
CA LYS A 32 -0.32 -7.19 10.37
C LYS A 32 0.48 -8.42 10.75
N GLN A 33 0.35 -9.48 9.96
CA GLN A 33 1.04 -10.76 10.16
C GLN A 33 2.29 -10.87 9.29
N ALA A 34 2.22 -10.43 8.03
CA ALA A 34 3.32 -10.54 7.09
C ALA A 34 3.22 -9.52 5.96
N ILE A 35 4.36 -9.29 5.31
CA ILE A 35 4.44 -8.67 4.00
C ILE A 35 5.27 -9.59 3.12
N GLN A 36 4.78 -9.89 1.91
CA GLN A 36 5.49 -10.72 0.94
C GLN A 36 5.57 -9.99 -0.40
N TYR A 37 6.77 -9.94 -0.99
CA TYR A 37 7.07 -9.30 -2.27
C TYR A 37 7.57 -10.32 -3.32
N GLN A 38 6.97 -10.29 -4.50
CA GLN A 38 7.24 -11.16 -5.65
C GLN A 38 7.32 -12.66 -5.31
N THR A 39 8.54 -13.19 -5.13
CA THR A 39 8.82 -14.61 -4.94
C THR A 39 8.61 -15.07 -3.51
N GLU A 40 8.61 -14.14 -2.55
CA GLU A 40 8.23 -14.40 -1.16
C GLU A 40 6.75 -14.81 -1.07
N ILE A 41 5.92 -14.36 -2.03
CA ILE A 41 4.50 -14.72 -2.09
C ILE A 41 4.36 -16.22 -2.35
N GLY A 42 3.85 -16.92 -1.33
CA GLY A 42 3.71 -18.38 -1.31
C GLY A 42 4.50 -19.05 -0.19
N GLU A 43 5.44 -18.32 0.45
CA GLU A 43 6.04 -18.75 1.70
C GLU A 43 4.98 -18.87 2.81
N THR A 44 5.26 -19.73 3.79
CA THR A 44 4.33 -20.01 4.88
C THR A 44 4.27 -18.85 5.86
N ILE A 45 3.07 -18.37 6.14
CA ILE A 45 2.78 -17.37 7.16
C ILE A 45 2.12 -18.11 8.34
N PRO A 46 2.77 -18.22 9.51
CA PRO A 46 2.16 -18.81 10.68
C PRO A 46 1.06 -17.88 11.22
N LEU A 47 -0.11 -18.44 11.52
CA LEU A 47 -1.21 -17.74 12.15
C LEU A 47 -1.49 -18.36 13.52
N THR A 48 -1.77 -17.51 14.51
CA THR A 48 -2.28 -17.94 15.83
C THR A 48 -3.75 -17.55 15.93
N LEU A 49 -4.63 -18.54 15.98
CA LEU A 49 -6.08 -18.35 16.03
C LEU A 49 -6.57 -18.56 17.46
N GLU A 50 -6.96 -17.47 18.13
CA GLU A 50 -7.44 -17.49 19.51
C GLU A 50 -8.97 -17.61 19.62
N LYS A 51 -9.69 -17.13 18.60
CA LYS A 51 -11.16 -17.08 18.52
C LYS A 51 -11.67 -18.16 17.57
N GLU A 52 -12.98 -18.38 17.56
CA GLU A 52 -13.63 -19.31 16.62
C GLU A 52 -13.60 -18.79 15.18
N ASP A 53 -13.87 -17.50 14.98
CA ASP A 53 -13.87 -16.84 13.68
C ASP A 53 -12.80 -15.75 13.64
N HIS A 54 -12.11 -15.63 12.52
CA HIS A 54 -11.09 -14.61 12.28
C HIS A 54 -11.22 -13.99 10.89
N GLN A 55 -11.04 -12.68 10.80
CA GLN A 55 -11.01 -11.97 9.52
C GLN A 55 -9.59 -12.01 8.93
N ILE A 56 -9.48 -12.38 7.66
CA ILE A 56 -8.24 -12.25 6.88
C ILE A 56 -8.42 -11.13 5.87
N ASP A 57 -7.49 -10.19 5.88
CA ASP A 57 -7.36 -9.14 4.87
C ASP A 57 -6.04 -9.23 4.13
N LEU A 58 -6.13 -9.21 2.80
CA LEU A 58 -4.98 -9.20 1.90
C LEU A 58 -5.00 -7.91 1.09
N LEU A 59 -4.09 -6.98 1.42
CA LEU A 59 -3.89 -5.78 0.65
C LEU A 59 -2.83 -6.03 -0.43
N PHE A 60 -3.30 -6.26 -1.65
CA PHE A 60 -2.44 -6.42 -2.82
C PHE A 60 -2.10 -5.09 -3.48
N GLU A 61 -0.83 -4.94 -3.85
CA GLU A 61 -0.36 -3.87 -4.73
C GLU A 61 0.02 -4.43 -6.11
N ASN A 62 -0.49 -3.78 -7.17
CA ASN A 62 0.05 -3.88 -8.51
C ASN A 62 1.19 -2.86 -8.65
N MET A 63 2.44 -3.34 -8.69
CA MET A 63 3.64 -2.51 -8.72
C MET A 63 4.09 -2.13 -10.14
N GLY A 64 3.28 -2.46 -11.15
CA GLY A 64 3.58 -2.23 -12.55
C GLY A 64 3.68 -3.54 -13.31
N ARG A 65 3.12 -3.54 -14.52
CA ARG A 65 3.29 -4.65 -15.46
C ARG A 65 4.63 -4.49 -16.18
N VAL A 66 5.30 -5.60 -16.46
CA VAL A 66 6.48 -5.59 -17.34
C VAL A 66 6.07 -5.00 -18.69
N ASN A 67 6.86 -4.08 -19.22
CA ASN A 67 6.57 -3.34 -20.46
C ASN A 67 7.47 -3.72 -21.65
N TYR A 68 8.32 -4.75 -21.52
CA TYR A 68 9.17 -5.23 -22.62
C TYR A 68 9.56 -6.72 -22.46
N GLY A 69 10.10 -7.30 -23.54
CA GLY A 69 10.76 -8.61 -23.51
C GLY A 69 9.83 -9.81 -23.30
N HIS A 70 10.43 -10.97 -23.01
CA HIS A 70 9.71 -12.26 -22.99
C HIS A 70 8.67 -12.38 -21.86
N LYS A 71 8.77 -11.56 -20.80
CA LYS A 71 7.78 -11.54 -19.69
C LYS A 71 6.57 -10.65 -19.97
N LEU A 72 6.50 -9.97 -21.11
CA LEU A 72 5.42 -9.06 -21.46
C LEU A 72 4.02 -9.71 -21.36
N LEU A 73 3.93 -10.99 -21.73
CA LEU A 73 2.69 -11.80 -21.69
C LEU A 73 2.72 -12.92 -20.63
N ALA A 74 3.69 -12.90 -19.71
CA ALA A 74 3.76 -13.90 -18.65
C ALA A 74 2.51 -13.87 -17.76
N ASP A 75 2.18 -15.00 -17.12
CA ASP A 75 1.00 -15.07 -16.25
C ASP A 75 1.04 -14.08 -15.08
N THR A 76 2.24 -13.72 -14.62
CA THR A 76 2.48 -12.71 -13.57
C THR A 76 2.06 -11.28 -13.97
N GLN A 77 1.65 -11.07 -15.22
CA GLN A 77 1.12 -9.79 -15.71
C GLN A 77 -0.37 -9.60 -15.31
N ARG A 78 -1.04 -10.68 -14.91
CA ARG A 78 -2.33 -10.65 -14.20
C ARG A 78 -2.05 -10.57 -12.70
N LYS A 79 -2.47 -9.46 -12.10
CA LYS A 79 -2.12 -9.04 -10.73
C LYS A 79 -3.23 -9.43 -9.75
N GLY A 80 -2.91 -9.40 -8.46
CA GLY A 80 -3.74 -9.98 -7.41
C GLY A 80 -3.47 -11.47 -7.26
N ILE A 81 -4.48 -12.24 -6.87
CA ILE A 81 -4.39 -13.68 -6.61
C ILE A 81 -4.92 -14.43 -7.82
N ARG A 82 -4.11 -15.30 -8.44
CA ARG A 82 -4.53 -16.08 -9.62
C ARG A 82 -5.08 -17.47 -9.28
N THR A 83 -4.59 -18.06 -8.20
CA THR A 83 -4.94 -19.45 -7.83
C THR A 83 -5.78 -19.47 -6.56
N GLY A 84 -5.27 -18.97 -5.45
CA GLY A 84 -6.03 -18.91 -4.21
C GLY A 84 -5.15 -18.72 -2.98
N VAL A 85 -5.78 -18.80 -1.81
CA VAL A 85 -5.09 -18.74 -0.51
C VAL A 85 -5.43 -20.01 0.24
N MET A 86 -4.42 -20.68 0.78
CA MET A 86 -4.60 -21.91 1.54
C MET A 86 -4.48 -21.62 3.04
N SER A 87 -5.41 -22.14 3.84
CA SER A 87 -5.16 -22.42 5.26
C SER A 87 -4.81 -23.89 5.38
N ASP A 88 -3.61 -24.18 5.88
CA ASP A 88 -2.98 -25.48 5.89
C ASP A 88 -2.97 -26.17 4.51
N LEU A 89 -3.97 -27.03 4.25
CA LEU A 89 -4.09 -27.87 3.06
C LEU A 89 -5.31 -27.56 2.19
N HIS A 90 -6.19 -26.63 2.60
CA HIS A 90 -7.42 -26.32 1.87
C HIS A 90 -7.44 -24.87 1.38
N PHE A 91 -8.02 -24.64 0.19
CA PHE A 91 -8.25 -23.29 -0.30
C PHE A 91 -9.41 -22.63 0.45
N ILE A 92 -9.18 -21.40 0.90
CA ILE A 92 -10.19 -20.55 1.53
C ILE A 92 -11.12 -19.98 0.43
N THR A 93 -12.42 -20.03 0.68
CA THR A 93 -13.47 -19.54 -0.23
C THR A 93 -14.17 -18.29 0.34
N GLU A 94 -15.29 -17.87 -0.28
CA GLU A 94 -16.13 -16.76 0.20
C GLU A 94 -15.40 -15.41 0.33
N TRP A 95 -14.72 -14.99 -0.74
CA TRP A 95 -13.98 -13.74 -0.77
C TRP A 95 -14.85 -12.54 -1.14
N THR A 96 -14.78 -11.49 -0.33
CA THR A 96 -15.18 -10.14 -0.73
C THR A 96 -13.98 -9.40 -1.31
N GLN A 97 -14.15 -8.77 -2.47
CA GLN A 97 -13.06 -8.08 -3.17
C GLN A 97 -13.35 -6.58 -3.27
N TYR A 98 -12.41 -5.77 -2.80
CA TYR A 98 -12.46 -4.32 -2.90
C TYR A 98 -11.40 -3.85 -3.88
N CYS A 99 -11.85 -3.32 -5.03
CA CYS A 99 -10.95 -2.66 -5.97
C CYS A 99 -10.61 -1.27 -5.42
N LEU A 100 -9.32 -1.00 -5.26
CA LEU A 100 -8.79 0.28 -4.79
C LEU A 100 -7.96 0.89 -5.93
N PRO A 101 -8.60 1.52 -6.92
CA PRO A 101 -7.87 2.12 -8.05
C PRO A 101 -7.05 3.34 -7.59
N LEU A 102 -7.48 4.00 -6.51
CA LEU A 102 -6.82 5.17 -5.91
C LEU A 102 -6.57 6.27 -6.96
N GLU A 103 -7.57 6.50 -7.82
CA GLU A 103 -7.53 7.56 -8.84
C GLU A 103 -7.82 8.94 -8.23
N THR A 104 -8.62 8.98 -7.14
CA THR A 104 -9.03 10.20 -6.45
C THR A 104 -9.04 10.00 -4.94
N THR A 105 -8.91 11.10 -4.20
CA THR A 105 -8.98 11.18 -2.74
C THR A 105 -10.33 11.70 -2.23
N GLU A 106 -11.25 12.07 -3.12
CA GLU A 106 -12.55 12.69 -2.78
C GLU A 106 -13.45 11.82 -1.87
N HIS A 107 -13.30 10.50 -1.94
CA HIS A 107 -14.10 9.56 -1.15
C HIS A 107 -13.45 9.15 0.17
N ILE A 108 -12.32 9.76 0.53
CA ILE A 108 -11.61 9.46 1.76
C ILE A 108 -12.24 10.23 2.91
N ASP A 109 -12.85 9.49 3.82
CA ASP A 109 -13.44 10.05 5.04
C ASP A 109 -12.39 10.13 6.16
N PHE A 110 -11.72 11.28 6.26
CA PHE A 110 -10.73 11.56 7.31
C PHE A 110 -11.32 11.69 8.73
N SER A 111 -12.64 11.62 8.89
CA SER A 111 -13.26 11.55 10.22
C SER A 111 -13.25 10.13 10.82
N LYS A 112 -12.94 9.11 10.00
CA LYS A 112 -12.82 7.72 10.47
C LYS A 112 -11.64 7.55 11.40
N LYS A 113 -11.76 6.54 12.27
CA LYS A 113 -10.71 6.17 13.22
C LYS A 113 -9.44 5.75 12.47
N TRP A 114 -8.32 6.34 12.87
CA TRP A 114 -6.99 5.90 12.49
C TRP A 114 -6.48 4.81 13.45
N VAL A 115 -5.72 3.85 12.93
CA VAL A 115 -5.10 2.76 13.70
C VAL A 115 -3.63 2.63 13.29
N ALA A 116 -2.75 2.62 14.28
CA ALA A 116 -1.32 2.49 14.07
C ALA A 116 -0.94 1.15 13.41
N GLY A 117 0.10 1.15 12.57
CA GLY A 117 0.61 -0.06 11.94
C GLY A 117 -0.21 -0.59 10.75
N GLN A 118 -1.26 0.14 10.35
CA GLN A 118 -2.08 -0.17 9.19
C GLN A 118 -1.82 0.79 8.02
N PRO A 119 -2.09 0.35 6.78
CA PRO A 119 -2.16 1.25 5.63
C PRO A 119 -3.20 2.35 5.86
N ALA A 120 -2.79 3.60 5.71
CA ALA A 120 -3.62 4.76 6.05
C ALA A 120 -3.39 5.93 5.10
N PHE A 121 -4.38 6.83 5.08
CA PHE A 121 -4.28 8.10 4.38
C PHE A 121 -3.98 9.21 5.38
N TYR A 122 -3.03 10.08 5.03
CA TYR A 122 -2.62 11.24 5.81
C TYR A 122 -2.90 12.47 4.97
N ARG A 123 -3.53 13.50 5.55
CA ARG A 123 -3.82 14.76 4.89
C ARG A 123 -3.07 15.89 5.56
N PHE A 124 -2.37 16.66 4.75
CA PHE A 124 -1.62 17.84 5.13
C PHE A 124 -2.16 19.04 4.39
N GLU A 125 -2.16 20.18 5.07
CA GLU A 125 -2.46 21.48 4.47
C GLU A 125 -1.19 22.32 4.52
N ALA A 126 -0.71 22.76 3.35
CA ALA A 126 0.49 23.57 3.22
C ALA A 126 0.14 24.97 2.71
N GLU A 127 0.49 26.00 3.47
CA GLU A 127 0.33 27.40 3.08
C GLU A 127 1.60 27.91 2.40
N LEU A 128 1.53 28.23 1.11
CA LEU A 128 2.68 28.63 0.29
C LEU A 128 2.58 30.12 -0.13
N SER A 129 3.51 30.95 0.31
CA SER A 129 3.57 32.37 -0.10
C SER A 129 4.09 32.55 -1.53
N GLU A 130 4.94 31.65 -1.99
CA GLU A 130 5.51 31.58 -3.32
C GLU A 130 5.41 30.15 -3.85
N ILE A 131 5.35 30.00 -5.17
CA ILE A 131 5.29 28.70 -5.83
C ILE A 131 6.41 28.60 -6.86
N GLY A 132 6.83 27.38 -7.12
CA GLY A 132 7.83 27.00 -8.10
C GLY A 132 7.94 25.49 -8.11
N ASP A 133 8.68 24.96 -9.07
CA ASP A 133 9.04 23.54 -9.10
C ASP A 133 9.77 23.14 -7.81
N THR A 134 9.37 22.03 -7.21
CA THR A 134 9.90 21.56 -5.92
C THR A 134 9.83 20.04 -5.83
N TYR A 135 10.27 19.48 -4.71
CA TYR A 135 10.20 18.08 -4.38
C TYR A 135 9.59 17.90 -3.00
N LEU A 136 8.66 16.96 -2.85
CA LEU A 136 8.13 16.56 -1.56
C LEU A 136 9.07 15.53 -0.93
N ASP A 137 9.61 15.83 0.25
CA ASP A 137 10.42 14.89 1.05
C ASP A 137 9.54 13.76 1.61
N LEU A 138 9.90 12.51 1.29
CA LEU A 138 9.22 11.30 1.73
C LEU A 138 10.19 10.33 2.44
N SER A 139 11.35 10.82 2.87
CA SER A 139 12.41 10.02 3.52
C SER A 139 11.98 9.42 4.87
N GLU A 140 11.01 10.05 5.53
CA GLU A 140 10.41 9.58 6.78
C GLU A 140 9.11 8.79 6.58
N PHE A 141 8.74 8.48 5.34
CA PHE A 141 7.60 7.62 5.02
C PHE A 141 8.07 6.26 4.50
N GLY A 142 7.28 5.20 4.76
CA GLY A 142 7.63 3.84 4.35
C GLY A 142 7.44 3.59 2.85
N LYS A 143 6.18 3.37 2.43
CA LYS A 143 5.86 3.11 1.02
C LYS A 143 4.45 3.53 0.68
N GLY A 144 4.25 4.14 -0.49
CA GLY A 144 2.94 4.68 -0.80
C GLY A 144 2.80 5.42 -2.12
N ILE A 145 1.75 6.23 -2.19
CA ILE A 145 1.47 7.20 -3.27
C ILE A 145 1.03 8.54 -2.70
N VAL A 146 1.23 9.60 -3.47
CA VAL A 146 0.94 10.99 -3.07
C VAL A 146 0.02 11.67 -4.06
N TRP A 147 -0.87 12.51 -3.54
CA TRP A 147 -1.64 13.49 -4.31
C TRP A 147 -1.30 14.90 -3.86
N VAL A 148 -1.14 15.80 -4.81
CA VAL A 148 -1.03 17.25 -4.60
C VAL A 148 -2.24 17.90 -5.25
N ASN A 149 -3.07 18.57 -4.45
CA ASN A 149 -4.32 19.19 -4.88
C ASN A 149 -5.20 18.25 -5.71
N GLY A 150 -5.33 16.99 -5.27
CA GLY A 150 -6.12 15.94 -5.94
C GLY A 150 -5.42 15.24 -7.12
N THR A 151 -4.22 15.67 -7.52
CA THR A 151 -3.47 15.04 -8.62
C THR A 151 -2.47 14.03 -8.08
N ASN A 152 -2.58 12.75 -8.48
CA ASN A 152 -1.62 11.71 -8.11
C ASN A 152 -0.26 11.98 -8.78
N ILE A 153 0.79 12.20 -7.99
CA ILE A 153 2.13 12.53 -8.46
C ILE A 153 3.08 11.33 -8.50
N GLY A 154 2.64 10.15 -8.05
CA GLY A 154 3.38 8.91 -8.19
C GLY A 154 3.63 8.18 -6.87
N ARG A 155 4.55 7.20 -6.94
CA ARG A 155 4.86 6.25 -5.87
C ARG A 155 6.16 6.65 -5.17
N PHE A 156 6.22 6.44 -3.86
CA PHE A 156 7.45 6.51 -3.09
C PHE A 156 7.72 5.19 -2.37
N TRP A 157 9.00 4.94 -2.06
CA TRP A 157 9.41 3.82 -1.25
C TRP A 157 10.75 4.13 -0.58
N GLU A 158 10.83 3.95 0.74
CA GLU A 158 12.03 4.15 1.56
C GLU A 158 13.26 3.34 1.14
N VAL A 159 13.06 2.31 0.31
CA VAL A 159 14.15 1.53 -0.30
C VAL A 159 15.02 2.41 -1.22
N GLY A 160 14.46 3.48 -1.79
CA GLY A 160 15.18 4.40 -2.67
C GLY A 160 15.36 3.87 -4.10
N PRO A 161 16.28 4.44 -4.89
CA PRO A 161 17.26 5.46 -4.48
C PRO A 161 16.65 6.84 -4.28
N ILE A 162 15.52 7.16 -4.90
CA ILE A 162 14.87 8.46 -4.76
C ILE A 162 13.87 8.42 -3.59
N LEU A 163 14.02 9.34 -2.63
CA LEU A 163 13.20 9.49 -1.42
C LEU A 163 12.30 10.74 -1.45
N SER A 164 12.19 11.39 -2.60
CA SER A 164 11.33 12.55 -2.79
C SER A 164 10.55 12.46 -4.10
N LEU A 165 9.37 13.07 -4.19
CA LEU A 165 8.63 13.16 -5.45
C LEU A 165 8.66 14.57 -6.01
N PHE A 166 8.94 14.71 -7.31
CA PHE A 166 8.85 15.99 -8.00
C PHE A 166 7.42 16.53 -8.02
N VAL A 167 7.27 17.80 -7.69
CA VAL A 167 6.00 18.53 -7.71
C VAL A 167 6.16 19.72 -8.66
N PRO A 168 5.56 19.65 -9.86
CA PRO A 168 5.55 20.78 -10.79
C PRO A 168 4.82 21.99 -10.19
N GLU A 169 5.30 23.21 -10.46
CA GLU A 169 4.65 24.46 -10.04
C GLU A 169 3.15 24.48 -10.42
N GLY A 170 2.82 23.95 -11.60
CA GLY A 170 1.44 23.92 -12.12
C GLY A 170 0.45 23.10 -11.30
N LEU A 171 0.92 22.25 -10.38
CA LEU A 171 0.07 21.54 -9.41
C LEU A 171 -0.13 22.32 -8.10
N LEU A 172 0.65 23.38 -7.88
CA LEU A 172 0.63 24.19 -6.67
C LEU A 172 -0.20 25.46 -6.86
N ARG A 173 -0.59 26.06 -5.73
CA ARG A 173 -1.31 27.33 -5.63
C ARG A 173 -0.59 28.21 -4.64
N LYS A 174 -0.56 29.52 -4.88
CA LYS A 174 -0.26 30.47 -3.80
C LYS A 174 -1.39 30.40 -2.78
N GLY A 175 -1.04 30.28 -1.51
CA GLY A 175 -1.97 30.02 -0.41
C GLY A 175 -2.04 28.54 -0.06
N GLN A 176 -3.24 28.08 0.30
CA GLN A 176 -3.48 26.71 0.80
C GLN A 176 -3.38 25.66 -0.32
N ASN A 177 -2.63 24.59 -0.04
CA ASN A 177 -2.50 23.40 -0.86
C ASN A 177 -2.81 22.17 -0.02
N GLU A 178 -3.54 21.20 -0.59
CA GLU A 178 -3.80 19.91 0.03
C GLU A 178 -2.79 18.87 -0.47
N ILE A 179 -2.16 18.17 0.45
CA ILE A 179 -1.31 17.01 0.16
C ILE A 179 -1.94 15.81 0.85
N VAL A 180 -2.22 14.76 0.09
CA VAL A 180 -2.70 13.49 0.62
C VAL A 180 -1.66 12.42 0.35
N ILE A 181 -1.33 11.62 1.36
CA ILE A 181 -0.37 10.52 1.27
C ILE A 181 -1.09 9.23 1.66
N PHE A 182 -1.10 8.24 0.78
CA PHE A 182 -1.46 6.87 1.15
C PHE A 182 -0.18 6.10 1.47
N GLU A 183 0.01 5.73 2.73
CA GLU A 183 1.19 5.03 3.25
C GLU A 183 0.80 3.63 3.72
N THR A 184 1.64 2.62 3.45
CA THR A 184 1.28 1.20 3.58
C THR A 184 2.09 0.42 4.61
N GLU A 185 3.20 0.95 5.11
CA GLU A 185 4.10 0.26 6.04
C GLU A 185 3.79 0.55 7.52
N GLY A 186 3.02 1.59 7.79
CA GLY A 186 2.78 2.14 9.12
C GLY A 186 3.87 3.12 9.58
N ARG A 187 4.64 3.69 8.64
CA ARG A 187 5.72 4.65 8.90
C ARG A 187 5.38 5.98 8.23
N PHE A 188 5.16 7.02 9.03
CA PHE A 188 4.75 8.35 8.57
C PHE A 188 5.40 9.46 9.40
N SER A 189 5.39 10.68 8.87
CA SER A 189 5.73 11.91 9.57
C SER A 189 4.48 12.75 9.83
N GLU A 190 4.45 13.47 10.96
CA GLU A 190 3.41 14.46 11.27
C GLU A 190 3.58 15.77 10.48
N VAL A 191 4.74 15.96 9.85
CA VAL A 191 5.06 17.12 9.02
C VAL A 191 5.56 16.67 7.64
N ILE A 192 5.39 17.54 6.65
CA ILE A 192 5.92 17.36 5.31
C ILE A 192 6.77 18.57 4.94
N ASP A 193 7.82 18.34 4.16
CA ASP A 193 8.72 19.38 3.71
C ASP A 193 8.81 19.40 2.18
N PHE A 194 8.79 20.62 1.63
CA PHE A 194 9.12 20.88 0.24
C PHE A 194 10.58 21.32 0.16
N VAL A 195 11.36 20.60 -0.65
CA VAL A 195 12.80 20.83 -0.82
C VAL A 195 13.11 21.23 -2.26
N LYS A 196 14.27 21.88 -2.45
CA LYS A 196 14.68 22.43 -3.77
C LYS A 196 15.33 21.39 -4.69
N GLU A 197 15.88 20.34 -4.13
CA GLU A 197 16.62 19.30 -4.84
C GLU A 197 16.09 17.93 -4.42
N PRO A 198 16.15 16.91 -5.30
CA PRO A 198 15.67 15.58 -4.97
C PRO A 198 16.49 14.99 -3.82
N ILE A 199 15.82 14.23 -2.95
CA ILE A 199 16.48 13.49 -1.87
C ILE A 199 16.81 12.11 -2.39
N GLU A 200 18.08 11.75 -2.30
CA GLU A 200 18.60 10.46 -2.73
C GLU A 200 19.19 9.70 -1.54
N LYS A 201 18.93 8.39 -1.50
CA LYS A 201 19.50 7.47 -0.53
C LYS A 201 20.83 6.96 -1.05
N SER A 202 21.91 7.29 -0.33
CA SER A 202 23.28 6.83 -0.59
C SER A 202 23.49 5.35 -0.27
#